data_AF-A0A5C3F9V1-F1
#
_entry.id   AF-A0A5C3F9V1-F1
#
_cell.length_a   1.000
_cell.length_b   1.000
_cell.length_c   1.000
_cell.angle_alpha   90.00
_cell.angle_beta   90.00
_cell.angle_gamma   90.00
#
_symmetry.space_group_name_H-M   'P 1'
#
loop_
_entity.id
_entity.type
_entity.pdbx_description
1 polymer ?
#
loop_
_entity_poly.entity_id
_entity_poly.type
_entity_poly.pdbx_seq_one_letter_code
_entity_poly.pdbx_strand_id
1 'polypeptide(L)'
;MSRTFDQVVEEEKAFHRASVALDEMPSCTNCFDRWASCFALGPQIKSVYRFGTGQDCKDKLDDFKFCLTLKGMSQEEKYEAWIHRKAQKSATKRLGPESSENVWEIRRCVAPSPGASGRVPARCSEKRPVLTIARRAPPSCPPAETPPSTRRQADSLSASPSARQRLRQRLSNPHRP
;
A
#
# COMPACT_ATOMS: atom_id res chain seq x y z
N MET A 1 -31.54 8.37 -3.16
CA MET A 1 -31.50 7.40 -2.03
C MET A 1 -30.06 6.98 -1.78
N SER A 2 -29.62 6.87 -0.53
CA SER A 2 -28.34 6.22 -0.17
C SER A 2 -28.53 4.71 -0.23
N ARG A 3 -27.58 4.01 -0.84
CA ARG A 3 -27.52 2.54 -0.74
C ARG A 3 -27.23 2.19 0.72
N THR A 4 -27.91 1.20 1.26
CA THR A 4 -27.58 0.68 2.60
C THR A 4 -26.30 -0.16 2.54
N PHE A 5 -25.62 -0.34 3.68
CA PHE A 5 -24.39 -1.14 3.74
C PHE A 5 -24.61 -2.56 3.17
N ASP A 6 -25.70 -3.21 3.56
CA ASP A 6 -26.02 -4.57 3.13
C ASP A 6 -26.27 -4.66 1.62
N GLN A 7 -26.95 -3.65 1.02
CA GLN A 7 -27.14 -3.60 -0.43
C GLN A 7 -25.81 -3.52 -1.17
N VAL A 8 -24.87 -2.70 -0.69
CA VAL A 8 -23.53 -2.60 -1.30
C VAL A 8 -22.78 -3.91 -1.14
N VAL A 9 -22.88 -4.59 0.00
CA VAL A 9 -22.23 -5.89 0.19
C VAL A 9 -22.74 -6.93 -0.81
N GLU A 10 -24.04 -7.00 -1.08
CA GLU A 10 -24.58 -7.94 -2.08
C GLU A 10 -24.14 -7.59 -3.51
N GLU A 11 -24.11 -6.31 -3.87
CA GLU A 11 -23.55 -5.85 -5.14
C GLU A 11 -22.07 -6.28 -5.27
N GLU A 12 -21.25 -6.02 -4.24
CA GLU A 12 -19.83 -6.39 -4.23
C GLU A 12 -19.61 -7.90 -4.26
N LYS A 13 -20.46 -8.70 -3.59
CA LYS A 13 -20.41 -10.17 -3.70
C LYS A 13 -20.61 -10.62 -5.14
N ALA A 14 -21.57 -10.03 -5.87
CA ALA A 14 -21.79 -10.36 -7.27
C ALA A 14 -20.56 -10.03 -8.14
N PHE A 15 -19.93 -8.88 -7.91
CA PHE A 15 -18.69 -8.51 -8.61
C PHE A 15 -17.53 -9.46 -8.29
N HIS A 16 -17.31 -9.79 -7.01
CA HIS A 16 -16.24 -10.69 -6.61
C HIS A 16 -16.43 -12.10 -7.18
N ARG A 17 -17.67 -12.63 -7.17
CA ARG A 17 -18.00 -13.93 -7.79
C ARG A 17 -17.74 -13.95 -9.29
N ALA A 18 -18.02 -12.86 -9.99
CA ALA A 18 -17.74 -12.75 -11.42
C ALA A 18 -16.23 -12.63 -11.72
N SER A 19 -15.46 -12.05 -10.78
CA SER A 19 -14.03 -11.80 -10.98
C SER A 19 -13.09 -12.93 -10.57
N VAL A 20 -13.52 -13.81 -9.66
CA VAL A 20 -12.68 -14.88 -9.10
C VAL A 20 -13.42 -16.20 -9.21
N ALA A 21 -12.90 -17.12 -10.02
CA ALA A 21 -13.43 -18.48 -10.10
C ALA A 21 -13.16 -19.27 -8.81
N LEU A 22 -13.89 -20.36 -8.60
CA LEU A 22 -13.79 -21.22 -7.40
C LEU A 22 -12.39 -21.83 -7.24
N ASP A 23 -11.77 -22.24 -8.35
CA ASP A 23 -10.45 -22.85 -8.42
C ASP A 23 -9.31 -21.83 -8.29
N GLU A 24 -9.55 -20.57 -8.66
CA GLU A 24 -8.57 -19.48 -8.61
C GLU A 24 -8.46 -18.82 -7.22
N MET A 25 -9.16 -19.33 -6.21
CA MET A 25 -9.06 -18.81 -4.85
C MET A 25 -7.59 -18.91 -4.34
N PRO A 26 -6.99 -17.81 -3.85
CA PRO A 26 -5.59 -17.84 -3.44
C PRO A 26 -5.38 -18.76 -2.23
N SER A 27 -4.40 -19.66 -2.36
CA SER A 27 -3.94 -20.51 -1.26
C SER A 27 -3.40 -19.70 -0.08
N CYS A 28 -3.38 -20.29 1.12
CA CYS A 28 -2.85 -19.60 2.30
C CYS A 28 -1.37 -19.26 2.17
N THR A 29 -0.59 -20.04 1.42
CA THR A 29 0.80 -19.74 1.08
C THR A 29 0.89 -18.47 0.24
N ASN A 30 0.05 -18.33 -0.79
CA ASN A 30 0.00 -17.11 -1.60
C ASN A 30 -0.38 -15.88 -0.76
N CYS A 31 -1.29 -16.03 0.20
CA CYS A 31 -1.64 -14.95 1.14
C CYS A 31 -0.46 -14.60 2.08
N PHE A 32 0.30 -15.60 2.53
CA PHE A 32 1.51 -15.41 3.32
C PHE A 32 2.59 -14.66 2.53
N ASP A 33 2.88 -15.07 1.30
CA ASP A 33 3.92 -14.44 0.46
C ASP A 33 3.58 -12.97 0.16
N ARG A 34 2.29 -12.67 -0.06
CA ARG A 34 1.80 -11.28 -0.21
C ARG A 34 1.97 -10.44 1.05
N TRP A 35 1.90 -11.05 2.22
CA TRP A 35 2.14 -10.37 3.49
C TRP A 35 3.65 -10.19 3.74
N ALA A 36 4.45 -11.24 3.56
CA ALA A 36 5.90 -11.19 3.74
C ALA A 36 6.57 -10.20 2.78
N SER A 37 6.13 -10.15 1.52
CA SER A 37 6.63 -9.19 0.52
C SER A 37 6.35 -7.73 0.89
N CYS A 38 5.37 -7.45 1.75
CA CYS A 38 5.13 -6.09 2.25
C CYS A 38 6.28 -5.59 3.15
N PHE A 39 6.96 -6.49 3.87
CA PHE A 39 8.11 -6.15 4.71
C PHE A 39 9.43 -6.11 3.94
N ALA A 40 9.44 -6.47 2.66
CA ALA A 40 10.63 -6.35 1.85
C ALA A 40 11.13 -4.88 1.81
N LEU A 41 12.45 -4.71 1.83
CA LEU A 41 13.07 -3.38 1.90
C LEU A 41 12.68 -2.49 0.72
N GLY A 42 12.54 -3.04 -0.49
CA GLY A 42 12.18 -2.27 -1.68
C GLY A 42 10.83 -1.54 -1.56
N PRO A 43 9.71 -2.26 -1.33
CA PRO A 43 8.41 -1.65 -1.10
C PRO A 43 8.38 -0.64 0.05
N GLN A 44 9.08 -0.92 1.15
CA GLN A 44 9.13 -0.02 2.31
C GLN A 44 9.86 1.30 1.99
N ILE A 45 11.01 1.24 1.32
CA ILE A 45 11.74 2.45 0.87
C ILE A 45 10.86 3.28 -0.07
N LYS A 46 10.17 2.62 -1.02
CA LYS A 46 9.27 3.29 -1.97
C LYS A 46 8.13 4.04 -1.27
N SER A 47 7.60 3.46 -0.19
CA SER A 47 6.54 4.07 0.62
C SER A 47 7.03 5.27 1.40
N VAL A 48 8.18 5.13 2.06
CA VAL A 48 8.78 6.24 2.80
C VAL A 48 9.09 7.39 1.85
N TYR A 49 9.60 7.10 0.64
CA TYR A 49 9.85 8.12 -0.37
C TYR A 49 8.57 8.83 -0.85
N ARG A 50 7.46 8.10 -1.06
CA ARG A 50 6.21 8.69 -1.60
C ARG A 50 5.33 9.34 -0.55
N PHE A 51 5.19 8.72 0.60
CA PHE A 51 4.19 9.06 1.62
C PHE A 51 4.81 9.50 2.95
N GLY A 52 6.13 9.36 3.13
CA GLY A 52 6.82 9.71 4.37
C GLY A 52 6.60 8.71 5.52
N THR A 53 5.85 7.63 5.27
CA THR A 53 5.53 6.59 6.26
C THR A 53 5.87 5.20 5.71
N GLY A 54 6.10 4.23 6.61
CA GLY A 54 6.16 2.82 6.22
C GLY A 54 4.83 2.35 5.63
N GLN A 55 4.85 1.26 4.85
CA GLN A 55 3.61 0.67 4.33
C GLN A 55 2.83 0.01 5.47
N ASP A 56 1.51 0.21 5.49
CA ASP A 56 0.60 -0.50 6.38
C ASP A 56 0.34 -1.93 5.88
N CYS A 57 1.07 -2.91 6.43
CA CYS A 57 0.95 -4.31 6.05
C CYS A 57 -0.22 -5.07 6.73
N LYS A 58 -0.98 -4.40 7.61
CA LYS A 58 -2.08 -4.99 8.39
C LYS A 58 -3.14 -5.65 7.51
N ASP A 59 -3.50 -4.97 6.42
CA ASP A 59 -4.52 -5.45 5.48
C ASP A 59 -4.19 -6.83 4.88
N LYS A 60 -2.90 -7.10 4.64
CA LYS A 60 -2.40 -8.36 4.08
C LYS A 60 -2.28 -9.43 5.16
N LEU A 61 -1.86 -9.04 6.37
CA LEU A 61 -1.82 -9.94 7.52
C LEU A 61 -3.20 -10.48 7.87
N ASP A 62 -4.21 -9.61 7.83
CA ASP A 62 -5.59 -10.00 8.13
C ASP A 62 -6.14 -10.96 7.05
N ASP A 63 -5.74 -10.80 5.79
CA ASP A 63 -6.07 -11.77 4.73
C ASP A 63 -5.46 -13.16 5.03
N PHE A 64 -4.19 -13.20 5.44
CA PHE A 64 -3.51 -14.44 5.82
C PHE A 64 -4.14 -15.11 7.04
N LYS A 65 -4.37 -14.38 8.13
CA LYS A 65 -4.99 -14.91 9.36
C LYS A 65 -6.35 -15.55 9.09
N PHE A 66 -7.15 -14.91 8.24
CA PHE A 66 -8.45 -15.47 7.88
C PHE A 66 -8.32 -16.74 7.04
N CYS A 67 -7.36 -16.82 6.12
CA CYS A 67 -7.12 -18.06 5.39
C CYS A 67 -6.82 -19.23 6.35
N LEU A 68 -6.06 -18.98 7.43
CA LEU A 68 -5.82 -19.99 8.46
C LEU A 68 -7.10 -20.42 9.19
N THR A 69 -8.03 -19.49 9.47
CA THR A 69 -9.32 -19.83 10.10
C THR A 69 -10.22 -20.69 9.22
N LEU A 70 -10.01 -20.66 7.89
CA LEU A 70 -10.81 -21.40 6.91
C LEU A 70 -10.31 -22.84 6.67
N LYS A 71 -9.16 -23.23 7.23
CA LYS A 71 -8.46 -24.50 6.91
C LYS A 71 -9.34 -25.75 7.08
N GLY A 72 -10.35 -25.73 7.95
CA GLY A 72 -11.23 -26.87 8.26
C GLY A 72 -12.53 -26.98 7.46
N MET A 73 -12.86 -26.03 6.58
CA MET A 73 -14.13 -26.00 5.86
C MET A 73 -14.07 -26.70 4.49
N SER A 74 -15.22 -26.99 3.87
CA SER A 74 -15.28 -27.47 2.48
C SER A 74 -14.77 -26.40 1.49
N GLN A 75 -14.43 -26.79 0.26
CA GLN A 75 -13.87 -25.83 -0.71
C GLN A 75 -14.89 -24.74 -1.08
N GLU A 76 -16.16 -25.12 -1.17
CA GLU A 76 -17.29 -24.24 -1.48
C GLU A 76 -17.53 -23.25 -0.33
N GLU A 77 -17.57 -23.74 0.91
CA GLU A 77 -17.73 -22.90 2.10
C GLU A 77 -16.58 -21.91 2.26
N LYS A 78 -15.33 -22.35 2.01
CA LYS A 78 -14.15 -21.48 2.02
C LYS A 78 -14.30 -20.34 1.03
N TYR A 79 -14.73 -20.64 -0.19
CA TYR A 79 -14.92 -19.66 -1.23
C TYR A 79 -16.02 -18.66 -0.87
N GLU A 80 -17.18 -19.13 -0.40
CA GLU A 80 -18.26 -18.24 0.01
C GLU A 80 -17.86 -17.31 1.14
N ALA A 81 -17.19 -17.84 2.18
CA ALA A 81 -16.68 -17.04 3.29
C ALA A 81 -15.62 -16.02 2.83
N TRP A 82 -14.76 -16.40 1.88
CA TRP A 82 -13.77 -15.51 1.29
C TRP A 82 -14.40 -14.36 0.51
N ILE A 83 -15.33 -14.67 -0.40
CA ILE A 83 -16.07 -13.69 -1.20
C ILE A 83 -16.86 -12.74 -0.29
N HIS A 84 -17.55 -13.29 0.72
CA HIS A 84 -18.30 -12.50 1.68
C HIS A 84 -17.42 -11.46 2.37
N ARG A 85 -16.26 -11.88 2.88
CA ARG A 85 -15.33 -10.99 3.56
C ARG A 85 -14.72 -9.95 2.62
N LYS A 86 -14.38 -10.33 1.39
CA LYS A 86 -13.88 -9.38 0.38
C LYS A 86 -14.93 -8.35 0.01
N ALA A 87 -16.18 -8.77 -0.15
CA ALA A 87 -17.30 -7.87 -0.39
C ALA A 87 -17.52 -6.89 0.76
N GLN A 88 -17.50 -7.36 2.02
CA GLN A 88 -17.57 -6.48 3.18
C GLN A 88 -16.43 -5.45 3.20
N LYS A 89 -15.19 -5.89 2.94
CA LYS A 89 -14.03 -5.00 2.90
C LYS A 89 -14.13 -3.96 1.78
N SER A 90 -14.59 -4.36 0.59
CA SER A 90 -14.86 -3.44 -0.52
C SER A 90 -15.96 -2.45 -0.15
N ALA A 91 -17.07 -2.92 0.42
CA ALA A 91 -18.19 -2.09 0.82
C ALA A 91 -17.78 -1.03 1.87
N THR A 92 -16.99 -1.40 2.88
CA THR A 92 -16.44 -0.44 3.86
C THR A 92 -15.58 0.62 3.19
N LYS A 93 -14.71 0.23 2.24
CA LYS A 93 -13.85 1.20 1.52
C LYS A 93 -14.66 2.12 0.61
N ARG A 94 -15.69 1.59 -0.06
CA ARG A 94 -16.56 2.33 -0.98
C ARG A 94 -17.50 3.30 -0.28
N LEU A 95 -17.98 2.97 0.93
CA LEU A 95 -18.80 3.85 1.76
C LEU A 95 -17.97 4.79 2.66
N GLY A 96 -16.67 4.51 2.83
CA GLY A 96 -15.76 5.34 3.61
C GLY A 96 -15.61 6.76 3.05
N PRO A 97 -15.16 7.72 3.89
CA PRO A 97 -15.03 9.13 3.50
C PRO A 97 -14.09 9.33 2.31
N GLU A 98 -13.02 8.53 2.24
CA GLU A 98 -11.98 8.55 1.20
C GLU A 98 -12.42 7.95 -0.15
N SER A 99 -13.67 7.49 -0.28
CA SER A 99 -14.18 6.92 -1.52
C SER A 99 -14.29 7.98 -2.61
N SER A 100 -13.83 7.66 -3.82
CA SER A 100 -13.93 8.54 -4.98
C SER A 100 -15.38 8.89 -5.34
N GLU A 101 -16.34 8.00 -5.04
CA GLU A 101 -17.77 8.27 -5.27
C GLU A 101 -18.23 9.51 -4.50
N ASN A 102 -17.68 9.76 -3.29
CA ASN A 102 -17.98 10.95 -2.51
C ASN A 102 -17.42 12.22 -3.17
N VAL A 103 -16.21 12.16 -3.73
CA VAL A 103 -15.60 13.29 -4.46
C VAL A 103 -16.44 13.67 -5.68
N TRP A 104 -16.95 12.68 -6.43
CA TRP A 104 -17.82 12.91 -7.59
C TRP A 104 -19.21 13.41 -7.20
N GLU A 105 -19.71 13.04 -6.02
CA GLU A 105 -20.91 13.65 -5.46
C GLU A 105 -20.68 15.13 -5.14
N ILE A 106 -19.58 15.48 -4.47
CA ILE A 106 -19.24 16.87 -4.14
C ILE A 106 -19.05 17.73 -5.41
N ARG A 107 -18.42 17.20 -6.46
CA ARG A 107 -18.25 17.94 -7.73
C ARG A 107 -19.59 18.27 -8.40
N ARG A 108 -20.58 17.38 -8.31
CA ARG A 108 -21.95 17.63 -8.80
C ARG A 108 -22.70 18.67 -7.98
N CYS A 109 -22.20 18.99 -6.78
CA CYS A 109 -22.80 19.94 -5.84
C CYS A 109 -22.27 21.38 -5.99
N VAL A 110 -21.21 21.60 -6.77
CA VAL A 110 -20.82 22.97 -7.15
C VAL A 110 -21.91 23.51 -8.07
N ALA A 111 -22.61 24.54 -7.58
CA ALA A 111 -23.81 25.05 -8.21
C ALA A 111 -23.55 25.55 -9.65
N PRO A 112 -24.56 25.45 -10.53
CA PRO A 112 -24.57 26.10 -11.84
C PRO A 112 -24.38 27.62 -11.72
N SER A 113 -23.86 28.22 -12.78
CA SER A 113 -23.58 29.66 -12.96
C SER A 113 -24.65 30.59 -12.36
N PRO A 114 -24.28 31.82 -11.93
CA PRO A 114 -25.21 32.78 -11.35
C PRO A 114 -26.37 33.04 -12.32
N GLY A 115 -27.56 32.51 -12.00
CA GLY A 115 -28.75 32.56 -12.87
C GLY A 115 -29.62 31.30 -12.84
N ALA A 116 -29.10 30.16 -12.39
CA ALA A 116 -29.89 28.93 -12.27
C ALA A 116 -30.56 28.83 -10.89
N SER A 117 -31.84 29.18 -10.82
CA SER A 117 -32.75 28.87 -9.70
C SER A 117 -33.02 27.36 -9.65
N GLY A 118 -32.01 26.58 -9.28
CA GLY A 118 -32.09 25.13 -9.10
C GLY A 118 -31.87 24.78 -7.64
N ARG A 119 -32.86 24.12 -7.02
CA ARG A 119 -32.75 23.58 -5.65
C ARG A 119 -31.53 22.66 -5.58
N VAL A 120 -30.54 23.01 -4.76
CA VAL A 120 -29.39 22.14 -4.48
C VAL A 120 -29.92 20.81 -3.92
N PRO A 121 -29.55 19.64 -4.49
CA PRO A 121 -30.04 18.37 -3.98
C PRO A 121 -29.54 18.14 -2.54
N ALA A 122 -30.43 17.68 -1.65
CA ALA A 122 -30.17 17.54 -0.20
C ALA A 122 -28.87 16.79 0.14
N ARG A 123 -28.46 15.83 -0.72
CA ARG A 123 -27.22 15.05 -0.62
C ARG A 123 -25.94 15.88 -0.61
N CYS A 124 -25.98 17.10 -1.13
CA CYS A 124 -24.86 18.03 -1.17
C CYS A 124 -24.61 18.76 0.15
N SER A 125 -25.64 18.91 0.99
CA SER A 125 -25.55 19.61 2.26
C SER A 125 -24.96 18.72 3.36
N GLU A 126 -25.24 17.42 3.30
CA GLU A 126 -24.92 16.46 4.37
C GLU A 126 -23.53 15.85 4.21
N LYS A 127 -23.07 15.66 2.97
CA LYS A 127 -21.69 15.27 2.65
C LYS A 127 -20.78 16.48 2.44
N ARG A 128 -20.96 17.52 3.25
CA ARG A 128 -19.97 18.60 3.38
C ARG A 128 -19.17 18.42 4.67
N PRO A 129 -18.34 17.37 4.83
CA PRO A 129 -17.20 17.51 5.73
C PRO A 129 -16.18 18.35 4.97
N VAL A 130 -16.08 19.61 5.37
CA VAL A 130 -14.80 20.27 5.60
C VAL A 130 -13.69 19.74 4.66
N LEU A 131 -13.63 20.33 3.46
CA LEU A 131 -12.39 20.46 2.69
C LEU A 131 -11.39 21.38 3.43
N THR A 132 -11.39 21.41 4.77
CA THR A 132 -10.09 21.38 5.43
C THR A 132 -9.61 19.97 5.16
N ILE A 133 -8.93 19.81 4.01
CA ILE A 133 -7.69 19.07 4.01
C ILE A 133 -7.03 19.56 5.30
N ALA A 134 -7.12 18.76 6.36
CA ALA A 134 -6.17 18.90 7.41
C ALA A 134 -4.88 18.79 6.62
N ARG A 135 -4.23 19.95 6.42
CA ARG A 135 -2.80 20.01 6.38
C ARG A 135 -2.43 19.33 7.69
N ARG A 136 -2.44 18.00 7.73
CA ARG A 136 -1.43 17.28 8.45
C ARG A 136 -0.20 17.92 7.87
N ALA A 137 0.33 18.88 8.61
CA ALA A 137 1.68 19.32 8.40
C ALA A 137 2.45 18.02 8.16
N PRO A 138 3.24 17.91 7.08
CA PRO A 138 4.14 16.76 6.97
C PRO A 138 4.76 16.61 8.36
N PRO A 139 4.76 15.41 8.98
CA PRO A 139 5.47 15.26 10.25
C PRO A 139 6.84 15.85 9.98
N SER A 140 7.12 16.96 10.65
CA SER A 140 8.34 17.73 10.45
C SER A 140 9.44 16.69 10.53
N CYS A 141 10.10 16.42 9.40
CA CYS A 141 11.27 15.56 9.44
C CYS A 141 12.16 16.19 10.51
N PRO A 142 12.56 15.46 11.56
CA PRO A 142 13.61 15.98 12.43
C PRO A 142 14.77 16.38 11.50
N PRO A 143 15.38 17.56 11.69
CA PRO A 143 16.50 17.97 10.87
C PRO A 143 17.49 16.81 10.87
N ALA A 144 17.90 16.38 9.69
CA ALA A 144 18.94 15.38 9.55
C ALA A 144 20.15 15.92 10.33
N GLU A 145 20.45 15.30 11.48
CA GLU A 145 21.74 15.47 12.10
C GLU A 145 22.74 15.05 11.05
N THR A 146 23.48 16.01 10.53
CA THR A 146 24.60 15.76 9.66
C THR A 146 25.51 14.81 10.43
N PRO A 147 25.75 13.58 9.96
CA PRO A 147 26.73 12.72 10.61
C PRO A 147 28.06 13.48 10.65
N PRO A 148 28.79 13.47 11.78
CA PRO A 148 30.08 14.12 11.83
C PRO A 148 30.92 13.61 10.67
N SER A 149 31.42 14.56 9.88
CA SER A 149 32.37 14.38 8.79
C SER A 149 33.37 13.26 9.09
N THR A 150 33.10 12.04 8.61
CA THR A 150 34.09 10.97 8.52
C THR A 150 34.93 11.16 7.26
N ARG A 151 35.40 12.41 7.04
CA ARG A 151 36.39 12.75 6.02
C ARG A 151 37.83 12.54 6.53
N ARG A 152 38.06 11.58 7.43
CA ARG A 152 39.38 11.30 8.03
C ARG A 152 39.61 9.85 8.47
N GLN A 153 39.02 8.85 7.79
CA GLN A 153 39.44 7.44 8.00
C GLN A 153 39.56 6.63 6.70
N ALA A 154 39.93 7.28 5.58
CA ALA A 154 40.33 6.59 4.36
C ALA A 154 41.86 6.44 4.21
N ASP A 155 42.66 6.90 5.17
CA ASP A 155 44.13 6.96 5.06
C ASP A 155 44.90 5.93 5.92
N SER A 156 44.26 4.89 6.46
CA SER A 156 44.97 3.85 7.23
C SER A 156 45.08 2.49 6.56
N LEU A 157 44.48 2.26 5.39
CA LEU A 157 44.82 1.10 4.55
C LEU A 157 46.05 1.39 3.70
N SER A 158 47.17 1.65 4.39
CA SER A 158 48.49 1.50 3.81
C SER A 158 48.67 0.03 3.46
N ALA A 159 48.42 -0.31 2.20
CA ALA A 159 48.91 -1.56 1.64
C ALA A 159 50.41 -1.60 1.91
N SER A 160 50.85 -2.53 2.77
CA SER A 160 52.25 -2.71 3.15
C SER A 160 53.13 -2.64 1.89
N PRO A 161 54.25 -1.89 1.88
CA PRO A 161 55.07 -1.64 0.69
C PRO A 161 55.43 -2.92 -0.09
N SER A 162 55.53 -4.03 0.63
CA SER A 162 55.79 -5.38 0.13
C SER A 162 54.73 -5.90 -0.86
N ALA A 163 53.45 -5.56 -0.69
CA ALA A 163 52.37 -6.02 -1.58
C ALA A 163 52.40 -5.30 -2.95
N ARG A 164 52.69 -3.99 -2.97
CA ARG A 164 52.85 -3.23 -4.22
C ARG A 164 54.07 -3.68 -5.01
N GLN A 165 55.16 -4.03 -4.32
CA GLN A 165 56.38 -4.49 -4.98
C GLN A 165 56.23 -5.89 -5.59
N ARG A 166 55.47 -6.79 -4.92
CA ARG A 166 55.11 -8.12 -5.48
C ARG A 166 54.23 -8.04 -6.73
N LEU A 167 53.28 -7.10 -6.76
CA LEU A 167 52.42 -6.91 -7.95
C LEU A 167 53.22 -6.33 -9.13
N ARG A 168 54.14 -5.39 -8.88
CA ARG A 168 55.03 -4.86 -9.92
C ARG A 168 55.98 -5.91 -10.49
N GLN A 169 56.52 -6.80 -9.65
CA GLN A 169 57.38 -7.90 -10.11
C GLN A 169 56.62 -8.93 -10.97
N ARG A 170 55.35 -9.22 -10.66
CA ARG A 170 54.51 -10.11 -11.48
C ARG A 170 54.14 -9.51 -12.84
N LEU A 171 53.94 -8.20 -12.92
CA LEU A 171 53.59 -7.53 -14.18
C LEU A 171 54.80 -7.29 -15.10
N SER A 172 56.02 -7.35 -14.56
CA SER A 172 57.26 -7.14 -15.34
C SER A 172 57.86 -8.41 -15.92
N ASN A 173 57.32 -9.59 -15.62
CA ASN A 173 57.80 -10.83 -16.23
C ASN A 173 56.63 -11.81 -16.51
N PRO A 174 55.91 -11.64 -17.62
CA PRO A 174 54.73 -12.45 -17.95
C PRO A 174 55.06 -13.86 -18.47
N HIS A 175 56.34 -14.26 -18.55
CA HIS A 175 56.75 -15.58 -19.02
C HIS A 175 57.72 -16.26 -18.04
N ARG A 176 57.15 -16.93 -17.03
CA ARG A 176 57.72 -18.19 -16.52
C ARG A 176 56.56 -19.03 -15.95
N PRO A 177 56.46 -20.32 -16.33
CA PRO A 177 55.29 -21.17 -16.07
C PRO A 177 54.96 -21.32 -14.58
#